data_AF-A0A7W7WR62-F1
#
_entry.id   AF-A0A7W7WR62-F1
#
_cell.length_a   1.000
_cell.length_b   1.000
_cell.length_c   1.000
_cell.angle_alpha   90.00
_cell.angle_beta   90.00
_cell.angle_gamma   90.00
#
_symmetry.space_group_name_H-M   'P 1'
#
loop_
_entity.id
_entity.type
_entity.pdbx_description
1 polymer ?
#
loop_
_entity_poly.entity_id
_entity_poly.type
_entity_poly.pdbx_seq_one_letter_code
_entity_poly.pdbx_strand_id
1 'polypeptide(L)'
;MTQQVFANRIGKSKSWVDKVERGVRQLERLSVIEAVAEALGVTPEILLTRPARQPKSIEDVAGAVEQVGAALACYDSPGAGVDEHQPPPSVAAQLAYAWTAYQHADHPQVLRMLPDLLHDARTLAATTGPAHTLDLLVQVHRLAAHLLVKLGEPNLAWLAADRAIATAAGNPHRARDDSTGSGAPHPQPRPAGDGRQHHRRTPAHPAAIPQARAGRPGPGRDSAGRSRSLGRDLPGRDRRP
;
A
#
# COMPACT_ATOMS: atom_id res chain seq x y z
N MET A 1 34.63 18.96 8.04
CA MET A 1 34.93 19.57 9.37
C MET A 1 35.34 18.45 10.32
N THR A 2 36.37 18.62 11.15
CA THR A 2 36.76 17.58 12.13
C THR A 2 35.84 17.62 13.35
N GLN A 3 35.67 16.49 14.05
CA GLN A 3 34.85 16.41 15.28
C GLN A 3 35.29 17.44 16.33
N GLN A 4 36.59 17.72 16.46
CA GLN A 4 37.11 18.71 17.39
C GLN A 4 36.68 20.13 17.02
N VAL A 5 36.76 20.49 15.73
CA VAL A 5 36.33 21.80 15.23
C VAL A 5 34.82 21.98 15.39
N PHE A 6 34.05 20.93 15.13
CA PHE A 6 32.61 20.93 15.34
C PHE A 6 32.23 21.08 16.81
N ALA A 7 32.85 20.28 17.69
CA ALA A 7 32.63 20.34 19.14
C ALA A 7 32.87 21.75 19.71
N ASN A 8 33.95 22.40 19.25
CA ASN A 8 34.27 23.77 19.64
C ASN A 8 33.20 24.78 19.18
N ARG A 9 32.59 24.59 18.00
CA ARG A 9 31.51 25.47 17.50
C ARG A 9 30.22 25.38 18.31
N ILE A 10 29.88 24.19 18.80
CA ILE A 10 28.64 23.97 19.57
C ILE A 10 28.86 24.02 21.11
N GLY A 11 30.06 24.38 21.56
CA GLY A 11 30.41 24.44 22.99
C GLY A 11 30.31 23.08 23.70
N LYS A 12 30.67 21.98 23.01
CA LYS A 12 30.68 20.61 23.55
C LYS A 12 32.06 19.99 23.46
N SER A 13 32.25 18.86 24.15
CA SER A 13 33.49 18.10 24.06
C SER A 13 33.48 17.17 22.85
N LYS A 14 34.67 16.81 22.34
CA LYS A 14 34.81 15.80 21.29
C LYS A 14 34.17 14.47 21.69
N SER A 15 34.31 14.05 22.95
CA SER A 15 33.66 12.84 23.48
C SER A 15 32.13 12.94 23.47
N TRP A 16 31.56 14.13 23.62
CA TRP A 16 30.12 14.34 23.47
C TRP A 16 29.67 14.10 22.03
N VAL A 17 30.38 14.68 21.05
CA VAL A 17 30.10 14.52 19.61
C VAL A 17 30.19 13.04 19.24
N ASP A 18 31.25 12.39 19.68
CA ASP A 18 31.51 10.96 19.47
C ASP A 18 30.40 10.05 20.04
N LYS A 19 29.80 10.40 21.19
CA LYS A 19 28.66 9.67 21.76
C LYS A 19 27.34 9.94 21.01
N VAL A 20 27.18 11.14 20.45
CA VAL A 20 26.00 11.49 19.64
C VAL A 20 26.07 10.80 18.27
N GLU A 21 27.23 10.79 17.61
CA GLU A 21 27.44 10.11 16.33
C GLU A 21 27.21 8.59 16.43
N ARG A 22 27.64 7.96 17.53
CA ARG A 22 27.37 6.53 17.79
C ARG A 22 25.94 6.26 18.28
N GLY A 23 25.09 7.27 18.43
CA GLY A 23 23.72 7.13 18.93
C GLY A 23 23.60 6.73 20.41
N VAL A 24 24.72 6.72 21.15
CA VAL A 24 24.78 6.44 22.59
C VAL A 24 24.10 7.56 23.39
N ARG A 25 24.06 8.78 22.83
CA ARG A 25 23.39 9.92 23.44
C ARG A 25 22.43 10.59 22.45
N GLN A 26 21.16 10.72 22.85
CA GLN A 26 20.12 11.38 22.07
C GLN A 26 20.18 12.91 22.20
N LEU A 27 19.80 13.63 21.14
CA LEU A 27 19.62 15.08 21.12
C LEU A 27 18.19 15.40 21.56
N GLU A 28 17.96 15.65 22.85
CA GLU A 28 16.59 15.84 23.37
C GLU A 28 16.18 17.29 23.58
N ARG A 29 17.14 18.22 23.61
CA ARG A 29 16.85 19.65 23.82
C ARG A 29 16.86 20.38 22.49
N LEU A 30 15.75 21.04 22.16
CA LEU A 30 15.59 21.82 20.93
C LEU A 30 16.72 22.85 20.75
N SER A 31 17.13 23.53 21.83
CA SER A 31 18.25 24.48 21.79
C SER A 31 19.59 23.85 21.40
N VAL A 32 19.80 22.57 21.72
CA VAL A 32 21.01 21.84 21.31
C VAL A 32 20.91 21.41 19.86
N ILE A 33 19.71 21.07 19.41
CA ILE A 33 19.42 20.68 18.02
C ILE A 33 19.61 21.88 17.08
N GLU A 34 19.12 23.06 17.47
CA GLU A 34 19.32 24.32 16.74
C GLU A 34 20.80 24.68 16.63
N ALA A 35 21.56 24.60 17.73
CA ALA A 35 23.00 24.87 17.71
C ALA A 35 23.78 23.88 16.80
N VAL A 36 23.36 22.62 16.75
CA VAL A 36 23.93 21.61 15.86
C VAL A 36 23.56 21.89 14.40
N ALA A 37 22.30 22.24 14.13
CA ALA A 37 21.79 22.59 12.80
C ALA A 37 22.54 23.79 12.22
N GLU A 38 22.68 24.85 13.01
CA GLU A 38 23.41 26.06 12.65
C GLU A 38 24.88 25.76 12.32
N ALA A 39 25.55 24.98 13.17
CA ALA A 39 26.96 24.63 12.96
C ALA A 39 27.20 23.74 11.72
N LEU A 40 26.18 22.98 11.29
CA LEU A 40 26.20 22.12 10.10
C LEU A 40 25.64 22.80 8.85
N GLY A 41 24.97 23.95 8.99
CA GLY A 41 24.33 24.65 7.88
C GLY A 41 23.07 23.96 7.34
N VAL A 42 22.38 23.19 8.18
CA VAL A 42 21.13 22.48 7.85
C VAL A 42 19.97 23.04 8.65
N THR A 43 18.73 22.74 8.26
CA THR A 43 17.56 23.15 9.03
C THR A 43 17.32 22.18 10.20
N PRO A 44 16.84 22.65 11.37
CA PRO A 44 16.65 21.78 12.55
C PRO A 44 15.65 20.64 12.30
N GLU A 45 14.73 20.80 11.36
CA GLU A 45 13.77 19.76 10.95
C GLU A 45 14.48 18.52 10.38
N ILE A 46 15.65 18.69 9.74
CA ILE A 46 16.46 17.59 9.21
C ILE A 46 17.04 16.75 10.37
N LEU A 47 17.36 17.38 11.51
CA LEU A 47 17.90 16.70 12.69
C LEU A 47 16.81 16.11 13.59
N LEU A 48 15.61 16.70 13.57
CA LEU A 48 14.41 16.20 14.23
C LEU A 48 13.78 15.02 13.49
N THR A 49 14.07 14.89 12.20
CA THR A 49 13.83 13.66 11.45
C THR A 49 14.72 12.58 12.03
N ARG A 50 14.19 11.84 13.01
CA ARG A 50 14.89 10.76 13.69
C ARG A 50 15.51 9.84 12.62
N PRO A 51 16.84 9.65 12.58
CA PRO A 51 17.38 8.52 11.84
C PRO A 51 16.80 7.29 12.53
N ALA A 52 15.87 6.62 11.84
CA ALA A 52 15.35 5.33 12.28
C ALA A 52 16.56 4.47 12.67
N ARG A 53 16.45 3.78 13.80
CA ARG A 53 17.47 2.84 14.29
C ARG A 53 17.98 2.04 13.10
N GLN A 54 19.21 2.33 12.67
CA GLN A 54 19.64 1.88 11.36
C GLN A 54 19.64 0.34 11.32
N PRO A 55 19.05 -0.26 10.28
CA PRO A 55 19.29 -1.67 9.96
C PRO A 55 20.78 -1.90 9.73
N LYS A 56 21.24 -3.13 9.97
CA LYS A 56 22.66 -3.48 10.08
C LYS A 56 23.45 -3.29 8.77
N SER A 57 22.78 -3.10 7.63
CA SER A 57 23.31 -2.51 6.41
C SER A 57 22.17 -1.90 5.56
N ILE A 58 22.49 -0.99 4.63
CA ILE A 58 21.53 -0.51 3.61
C ILE A 58 21.09 -1.66 2.68
N GLU A 59 21.98 -2.63 2.46
CA GLU A 59 21.74 -3.86 1.71
C GLU A 59 20.65 -4.72 2.35
N ASP A 60 20.60 -4.76 3.69
CA ASP A 60 19.56 -5.49 4.44
C ASP A 60 18.16 -4.88 4.20
N VAL A 61 18.09 -3.56 3.96
CA VAL A 61 16.82 -2.87 3.70
C VAL A 61 16.34 -3.14 2.29
N ALA A 62 17.23 -3.02 1.30
CA ALA A 62 16.91 -3.31 -0.09
C ALA A 62 16.42 -4.75 -0.23
N GLY A 63 17.14 -5.72 0.36
CA GLY A 63 16.71 -7.13 0.37
C GLY A 63 15.37 -7.34 1.08
N ALA A 64 15.12 -6.65 2.20
CA ALA A 64 13.81 -6.74 2.88
C ALA A 64 12.67 -6.11 2.07
N VAL A 65 12.92 -5.01 1.36
CA VAL A 65 11.97 -4.38 0.44
C VAL A 65 11.65 -5.32 -0.73
N GLU A 66 12.65 -5.98 -1.29
CA GLU A 66 12.47 -6.99 -2.34
C GLU A 66 11.63 -8.17 -1.85
N GLN A 67 11.87 -8.66 -0.63
CA GLN A 67 11.06 -9.72 -0.02
C GLN A 67 9.60 -9.30 0.17
N VAL A 68 9.35 -8.07 0.63
CA VAL A 68 7.99 -7.50 0.72
C VAL A 68 7.37 -7.39 -0.67
N GLY A 69 8.14 -6.95 -1.67
CA GLY A 69 7.70 -6.88 -3.06
C GLY A 69 7.29 -8.25 -3.62
N ALA A 70 8.09 -9.29 -3.39
CA ALA A 70 7.80 -10.66 -3.76
C ALA A 70 6.54 -11.18 -3.04
N ALA A 71 6.41 -10.91 -1.74
CA ALA A 71 5.24 -11.27 -0.96
C ALA A 71 3.96 -10.56 -1.44
N LEU A 72 4.05 -9.30 -1.87
CA LEU A 72 2.94 -8.55 -2.47
C LEU A 72 2.59 -9.07 -3.87
N ALA A 73 3.59 -9.42 -4.67
CA ALA A 73 3.41 -9.92 -6.04
C ALA A 73 2.74 -11.30 -6.07
N CYS A 74 2.94 -12.12 -5.05
CA CYS A 74 2.32 -13.44 -4.92
C CYS A 74 0.78 -13.33 -4.97
N TYR A 75 0.18 -13.88 -6.04
CA TYR A 75 -1.25 -13.74 -6.32
C TYR A 75 -2.08 -14.93 -5.84
N ASP A 76 -1.54 -16.15 -5.78
CA ASP A 76 -2.27 -17.33 -5.33
C ASP A 76 -1.33 -18.52 -5.09
N SER A 77 -1.53 -19.25 -3.97
CA SER A 77 -2.13 -20.59 -4.01
C SER A 77 -2.35 -21.09 -2.57
N PRO A 78 -3.58 -21.46 -2.18
CA PRO A 78 -3.81 -22.17 -0.94
C PRO A 78 -3.19 -23.56 -1.07
N GLY A 79 -2.01 -23.79 -0.48
CA GLY A 79 -1.46 -25.14 -0.35
C GLY A 79 0.04 -25.33 -0.50
N ALA A 80 0.86 -24.27 -0.64
CA ALA A 80 2.31 -24.46 -0.64
C ALA A 80 2.89 -24.40 0.78
N GLY A 81 2.84 -25.55 1.48
CA GLY A 81 3.59 -25.80 2.70
C GLY A 81 2.87 -25.40 3.98
N VAL A 82 1.99 -26.28 4.48
CA VAL A 82 1.78 -26.39 5.93
C VAL A 82 3.07 -26.96 6.51
N ASP A 83 4.05 -26.09 6.69
CA ASP A 83 5.12 -26.37 7.63
C ASP A 83 4.48 -26.30 9.02
N GLU A 84 4.75 -27.33 9.83
CA GLU A 84 4.10 -27.63 11.10
C GLU A 84 4.52 -26.57 12.15
N HIS A 85 4.09 -25.34 11.95
CA HIS A 85 4.41 -24.20 12.79
C HIS A 85 3.49 -24.19 14.00
N GLN A 86 4.12 -24.06 15.16
CA GLN A 86 3.54 -23.54 16.41
C GLN A 86 2.35 -22.61 16.11
N PRO A 87 1.19 -22.75 16.78
CA PRO A 87 0.00 -21.96 16.46
C PRO A 87 0.39 -20.50 16.30
N PRO A 88 0.17 -19.90 15.12
CA PRO A 88 0.68 -18.56 14.85
C PRO A 88 0.10 -17.62 15.91
N PRO A 89 0.91 -16.68 16.44
CA PRO A 89 0.37 -15.60 17.24
C PRO A 89 -0.79 -14.97 16.48
N SER A 90 -1.86 -14.55 17.18
CA SER A 90 -3.01 -13.93 16.52
C SER A 90 -2.53 -12.87 15.51
N VAL A 91 -2.89 -13.04 14.23
CA VAL A 91 -2.53 -12.11 13.14
C VAL A 91 -2.94 -10.69 13.51
N ALA A 92 -4.06 -10.51 14.22
CA ALA A 92 -4.50 -9.23 14.73
C ALA A 92 -3.51 -8.62 15.74
N ALA A 93 -2.93 -9.43 16.63
CA ALA A 93 -1.94 -8.97 17.61
C ALA A 93 -0.60 -8.62 16.94
N GLN A 94 -0.16 -9.42 15.96
CA GLN A 94 1.04 -9.12 15.16
C GLN A 94 0.86 -7.84 14.35
N LEU A 95 -0.31 -7.65 13.73
CA LEU A 95 -0.66 -6.43 13.01
C LEU A 95 -0.68 -5.21 13.94
N ALA A 96 -1.26 -5.33 15.13
CA ALA A 96 -1.26 -4.25 16.13
C ALA A 96 0.18 -3.88 16.57
N TYR A 97 1.04 -4.89 16.78
CA TYR A 97 2.45 -4.65 17.07
C TYR A 97 3.17 -3.99 15.90
N ALA A 98 2.94 -4.45 14.66
CA ALA A 98 3.56 -3.87 13.47
C ALA A 98 3.14 -2.41 13.25
N TRP A 99 1.88 -2.07 13.52
CA TRP A 99 1.41 -0.69 13.56
C TRP A 99 2.13 0.13 14.64
N THR A 100 2.28 -0.43 15.84
CA THR A 100 3.00 0.25 16.93
C THR A 100 4.46 0.51 16.54
N ALA A 101 5.14 -0.49 15.96
CA ALA A 101 6.50 -0.34 15.43
C ALA A 101 6.59 0.73 14.34
N TYR A 102 5.63 0.77 13.42
CA TYR A 102 5.52 1.82 12.39
C TYR A 102 5.39 3.21 13.01
N GLN A 103 4.50 3.38 13.99
CA GLN A 103 4.27 4.66 14.68
C GLN A 103 5.52 5.15 15.43
N HIS A 104 6.33 4.22 15.96
CA HIS A 104 7.61 4.53 16.61
C HIS A 104 8.79 4.65 15.64
N ALA A 105 8.52 4.65 14.34
CA ALA A 105 9.53 4.73 13.28
C ALA A 105 10.54 3.56 13.26
N ASP A 106 10.18 2.38 13.77
CA ASP A 106 10.98 1.16 13.62
C ASP A 106 10.67 0.44 12.30
N HIS A 107 10.94 1.14 11.20
CA HIS A 107 10.68 0.70 9.83
C HIS A 107 11.36 -0.65 9.50
N PRO A 108 12.62 -0.91 9.92
CA PRO A 108 13.26 -2.21 9.70
C PRO A 108 12.52 -3.37 10.37
N GLN A 109 11.96 -3.15 11.57
CA GLN A 109 11.14 -4.18 12.22
C GLN A 109 9.86 -4.46 11.43
N VAL A 110 9.17 -3.41 10.95
CA VAL A 110 7.96 -3.59 10.14
C VAL A 110 8.30 -4.31 8.82
N LEU A 111 9.40 -3.94 8.16
CA LEU A 111 9.89 -4.62 6.94
C LEU A 111 10.11 -6.12 7.15
N ARG A 112 10.75 -6.52 8.26
CA ARG A 112 10.98 -7.94 8.58
C ARG A 112 9.68 -8.72 8.82
N MET A 113 8.67 -8.07 9.41
CA MET A 113 7.41 -8.73 9.77
C MET A 113 6.43 -8.84 8.61
N LEU A 114 6.51 -7.94 7.63
CA LEU A 114 5.50 -7.82 6.58
C LEU A 114 5.34 -9.08 5.70
N PRO A 115 6.41 -9.77 5.26
CA PRO A 115 6.27 -10.97 4.45
C PRO A 115 5.45 -12.07 5.14
N ASP A 116 5.79 -12.37 6.40
CA ASP A 116 5.08 -13.38 7.20
C ASP A 116 3.65 -12.94 7.50
N LEU A 117 3.46 -11.67 7.87
CA LEU A 117 2.13 -11.12 8.16
C LEU A 117 1.21 -11.14 6.93
N LEU A 118 1.77 -10.89 5.73
CA LEU A 118 1.06 -11.01 4.45
C LEU A 118 0.72 -12.48 4.13
N HIS A 119 1.59 -13.43 4.47
CA HIS A 119 1.33 -14.85 4.31
C HIS A 119 0.21 -15.32 5.26
N ASP A 120 0.38 -15.07 6.56
CA ASP A 120 -0.54 -15.51 7.62
C ASP A 120 -1.94 -14.92 7.44
N ALA A 121 -2.05 -13.63 7.10
CA ALA A 121 -3.33 -12.99 6.85
C ALA A 121 -4.06 -13.58 5.63
N ARG A 122 -3.33 -13.96 4.57
CA ARG A 122 -3.91 -14.63 3.39
C ARG A 122 -4.36 -16.04 3.74
N THR A 123 -3.54 -16.81 4.46
CA THR A 123 -3.89 -18.17 4.91
C THR A 123 -5.11 -18.15 5.83
N LEU A 124 -5.20 -17.17 6.74
CA LEU A 124 -6.36 -16.97 7.59
C LEU A 124 -7.61 -16.63 6.77
N ALA A 125 -7.50 -15.74 5.78
CA ALA A 125 -8.60 -15.37 4.90
C ALA A 125 -9.09 -16.54 4.02
N ALA A 126 -8.19 -17.45 3.62
CA ALA A 126 -8.55 -18.63 2.85
C ALA A 126 -9.24 -19.73 3.70
N THR A 127 -8.89 -19.85 4.99
CA THR A 127 -9.32 -20.98 5.84
C THR A 127 -10.53 -20.69 6.72
N THR A 128 -10.69 -19.46 7.22
CA THR A 128 -11.67 -19.14 8.28
C THR A 128 -12.91 -18.38 7.77
N GLY A 129 -12.96 -18.06 6.47
CA GLY A 129 -14.08 -17.37 5.83
C GLY A 129 -13.99 -15.84 5.90
N PRO A 130 -14.71 -15.10 5.02
CA PRO A 130 -14.26 -13.79 4.51
C PRO A 130 -14.52 -12.58 5.41
N ALA A 131 -15.53 -12.58 6.28
CA ALA A 131 -16.03 -11.31 6.84
C ALA A 131 -15.01 -10.56 7.73
N HIS A 132 -14.36 -11.25 8.67
CA HIS A 132 -13.40 -10.62 9.60
C HIS A 132 -11.94 -10.75 9.13
N THR A 133 -11.64 -11.77 8.34
CA THR A 133 -10.28 -12.11 7.91
C THR A 133 -9.82 -11.26 6.73
N LEU A 134 -10.73 -10.85 5.84
CA LEU A 134 -10.40 -9.91 4.77
C LEU A 134 -10.09 -8.52 5.30
N ASP A 135 -10.73 -8.07 6.38
CA ASP A 135 -10.40 -6.78 7.01
C ASP A 135 -8.96 -6.77 7.52
N LEU A 136 -8.53 -7.84 8.20
CA LEU A 136 -7.13 -7.98 8.63
C LEU A 136 -6.17 -7.92 7.45
N LEU A 137 -6.44 -8.66 6.37
CA LEU A 137 -5.59 -8.65 5.18
C LEU A 137 -5.54 -7.27 4.49
N VAL A 138 -6.68 -6.56 4.43
CA VAL A 138 -6.74 -5.16 3.97
C VAL A 138 -5.83 -4.28 4.82
N GLN A 139 -5.88 -4.42 6.15
CA GLN A 139 -5.06 -3.63 7.06
C GLN A 139 -3.55 -3.92 6.90
N VAL A 140 -3.17 -5.19 6.67
CA VAL A 140 -1.78 -5.56 6.37
C VAL A 140 -1.31 -4.90 5.07
N HIS A 141 -2.11 -4.93 4.01
CA HIS A 141 -1.79 -4.25 2.75
C HIS A 141 -1.67 -2.73 2.91
N ARG A 142 -2.53 -2.11 3.73
CA ARG A 142 -2.44 -0.67 4.04
C ARG A 142 -1.17 -0.32 4.80
N LEU A 143 -0.77 -1.14 5.77
CA LEU A 143 0.49 -0.96 6.49
C LEU A 143 1.69 -1.04 5.52
N ALA A 144 1.69 -2.02 4.61
CA ALA A 144 2.72 -2.14 3.59
C ALA A 144 2.78 -0.90 2.69
N ALA A 145 1.64 -0.41 2.21
CA ALA A 145 1.57 0.81 1.40
C ALA A 145 2.16 2.02 2.14
N HIS A 146 1.76 2.24 3.39
CA HIS A 146 2.27 3.34 4.22
C HIS A 146 3.77 3.26 4.48
N LEU A 147 4.31 2.05 4.66
CA LEU A 147 5.75 1.84 4.85
C LEU A 147 6.52 2.12 3.56
N LEU A 148 6.07 1.57 2.43
CA LEU A 148 6.75 1.69 1.14
C LEU A 148 6.77 3.14 0.64
N VAL A 149 5.72 3.94 0.90
CA VAL A 149 5.77 5.40 0.66
C VAL A 149 6.90 6.06 1.45
N LYS A 150 7.06 5.71 2.74
CA LYS A 150 8.12 6.28 3.58
C LYS A 150 9.53 5.84 3.17
N LEU A 151 9.67 4.66 2.57
CA LEU A 151 10.94 4.14 2.08
C LEU A 151 11.30 4.64 0.68
N GLY A 152 10.42 5.36 0.00
CA GLY A 152 10.67 5.86 -1.35
C GLY A 152 10.42 4.84 -2.46
N GLU A 153 9.55 3.85 -2.20
CA GLU A 153 9.19 2.77 -3.14
C GLU A 153 7.76 2.95 -3.68
N PRO A 154 7.50 3.97 -4.53
CA PRO A 154 6.14 4.36 -4.93
C PRO A 154 5.42 3.30 -5.76
N ASN A 155 6.14 2.54 -6.59
CA ASN A 155 5.53 1.49 -7.42
C ASN A 155 5.03 0.32 -6.56
N LEU A 156 5.83 -0.11 -5.56
CA LEU A 156 5.43 -1.15 -4.62
C LEU A 156 4.33 -0.64 -3.67
N ALA A 157 4.39 0.63 -3.25
CA ALA A 157 3.34 1.24 -2.45
C ALA A 157 1.99 1.26 -3.19
N TRP A 158 2.01 1.62 -4.47
CA TRP A 158 0.83 1.59 -5.33
C TRP A 158 0.28 0.16 -5.48
N LEU A 159 1.15 -0.82 -5.72
CA LEU A 159 0.75 -2.23 -5.78
C LEU A 159 0.09 -2.67 -4.47
N ALA A 160 0.67 -2.35 -3.31
CA ALA A 160 0.09 -2.68 -2.01
C ALA A 160 -1.29 -2.04 -1.80
N ALA A 161 -1.45 -0.77 -2.19
CA ALA A 161 -2.73 -0.07 -2.12
C ALA A 161 -3.79 -0.69 -3.05
N ASP A 162 -3.40 -1.05 -4.28
CA ASP A 162 -4.27 -1.74 -5.23
C ASP A 162 -4.74 -3.09 -4.66
N ARG A 163 -3.84 -3.88 -4.05
CA ARG A 163 -4.21 -5.13 -3.38
C ARG A 163 -5.14 -4.93 -2.18
N ALA A 164 -4.98 -3.84 -1.42
CA ALA A 164 -5.93 -3.51 -0.36
C ALA A 164 -7.34 -3.26 -0.92
N ILE A 165 -7.45 -2.53 -2.04
CA ILE A 165 -8.73 -2.25 -2.70
C ILE A 165 -9.35 -3.54 -3.26
N ALA A 166 -8.56 -4.37 -3.95
CA ALA A 166 -9.02 -5.64 -4.51
C ALA A 166 -9.52 -6.61 -3.42
N THR A 167 -8.80 -6.67 -2.29
CA THR A 167 -9.18 -7.49 -1.14
C THR A 167 -10.45 -6.99 -0.48
N ALA A 168 -10.59 -5.67 -0.29
CA ALA A 168 -11.80 -5.07 0.28
C ALA A 168 -13.02 -5.27 -0.62
N ALA A 169 -12.83 -5.32 -1.94
CA ALA A 169 -13.87 -5.64 -2.92
C ALA A 169 -14.20 -7.15 -2.98
N GLY A 170 -13.51 -8.01 -2.22
CA GLY A 170 -13.80 -9.44 -2.15
C GLY A 170 -13.28 -10.27 -3.33
N ASN A 171 -12.33 -9.75 -4.11
CA ASN A 171 -11.81 -10.34 -5.35
C ASN A 171 -12.89 -10.70 -6.40
N PRO A 172 -13.14 -9.83 -7.41
CA PRO A 172 -14.10 -10.08 -8.48
C PRO A 172 -13.73 -11.24 -9.43
N HIS A 173 -12.52 -11.81 -9.31
CA HIS A 173 -12.06 -12.93 -10.14
C HIS A 173 -12.48 -14.31 -9.61
N ARG A 174 -12.76 -14.47 -8.31
CA ARG A 174 -13.35 -15.73 -7.79
C ARG A 174 -14.80 -15.92 -8.22
N ALA A 175 -15.52 -14.84 -8.49
CA ALA A 175 -16.91 -14.93 -8.96
C ALA A 175 -17.06 -15.49 -10.39
N ARG A 176 -15.98 -15.64 -11.17
CA ARG A 176 -16.06 -16.18 -12.54
C ARG A 176 -15.87 -17.70 -12.63
N ASP A 177 -15.09 -18.30 -11.75
CA ASP A 177 -14.76 -19.73 -11.85
C ASP A 177 -15.84 -20.64 -11.24
N ASP A 178 -16.75 -20.09 -10.43
CA ASP A 178 -17.89 -20.83 -9.84
C ASP A 178 -19.05 -21.06 -10.84
N SER A 179 -18.94 -20.61 -12.10
CA SER A 179 -19.98 -20.84 -13.12
C SER A 179 -19.85 -22.16 -13.90
N THR A 180 -18.80 -22.96 -13.66
CA THR A 180 -18.61 -24.25 -14.36
C THR A 180 -19.04 -25.41 -13.45
N GLY A 181 -20.32 -25.46 -13.10
CA GLY A 181 -20.83 -26.48 -12.17
C GLY A 181 -22.33 -26.72 -12.23
N SER A 182 -23.01 -26.41 -13.35
CA SER A 182 -24.37 -26.89 -13.58
C SER A 182 -24.35 -27.87 -14.74
N GLY A 183 -24.20 -29.15 -14.40
CA GLY A 183 -24.36 -30.27 -15.31
C GLY A 183 -25.76 -30.25 -15.92
N ALA A 184 -25.86 -29.78 -17.16
CA ALA A 184 -26.96 -30.13 -18.03
C ALA A 184 -26.64 -31.50 -18.65
N PRO A 185 -27.49 -32.54 -18.47
CA PRO A 185 -27.24 -33.83 -19.08
C PRO A 185 -27.32 -33.71 -20.60
N HIS A 186 -26.22 -34.06 -21.24
CA HIS A 186 -26.07 -34.19 -22.69
C HIS A 186 -27.03 -35.28 -23.20
N PRO A 187 -28.01 -34.97 -24.06
CA PRO A 187 -28.81 -36.02 -24.68
C PRO A 187 -28.00 -36.67 -25.80
N GLN A 188 -27.67 -37.96 -25.65
CA GLN A 188 -27.18 -38.80 -26.74
C GLN A 188 -28.29 -39.03 -27.77
N PRO A 189 -28.05 -38.87 -29.08
CA PRO A 189 -28.98 -39.33 -30.10
C PRO A 189 -28.80 -40.85 -30.34
N ARG A 190 -29.88 -41.61 -30.11
CA ARG A 190 -30.01 -43.02 -30.56
C ARG A 190 -30.36 -43.07 -32.05
N PRO A 191 -29.91 -44.11 -32.79
CA PRO A 191 -30.23 -44.27 -34.21
C PRO A 191 -31.49 -45.13 -34.43
N ALA A 192 -32.41 -44.63 -35.25
CA ALA A 192 -33.45 -45.35 -36.01
C ALA A 192 -34.04 -44.28 -36.95
N GLY A 193 -34.25 -44.44 -38.25
CA GLY A 193 -34.74 -45.57 -39.02
C GLY A 193 -35.60 -44.95 -40.12
N ASP A 194 -35.48 -45.48 -41.33
CA ASP A 194 -35.97 -45.00 -42.62
C ASP A 194 -37.49 -44.70 -42.71
N GLY A 195 -37.90 -43.76 -43.58
CA GLY A 195 -39.32 -43.41 -43.77
C GLY A 195 -39.67 -42.16 -44.60
N ARG A 196 -39.34 -42.18 -45.90
CA ARG A 196 -39.90 -41.47 -47.08
C ARG A 196 -40.90 -40.28 -46.95
N GLN A 197 -40.50 -39.19 -47.62
CA GLN A 197 -41.20 -38.34 -48.64
C GLN A 197 -42.56 -37.68 -48.33
N HIS A 198 -42.66 -36.35 -48.47
CA HIS A 198 -43.10 -35.68 -49.70
C HIS A 198 -43.21 -34.13 -49.56
N HIS A 199 -42.64 -33.46 -50.57
CA HIS A 199 -43.10 -32.24 -51.24
C HIS A 199 -42.96 -30.81 -50.64
N ARG A 200 -42.00 -30.10 -51.29
CA ARG A 200 -42.14 -28.83 -52.04
C ARG A 200 -42.57 -27.56 -51.29
N ARG A 201 -41.64 -26.61 -51.13
CA ARG A 201 -41.39 -25.45 -52.03
C ARG A 201 -40.42 -24.44 -51.38
N THR A 202 -39.30 -24.19 -52.07
CA THR A 202 -38.41 -23.01 -51.99
C THR A 202 -39.05 -21.81 -52.72
N PRO A 203 -38.42 -20.62 -52.83
CA PRO A 203 -37.32 -19.99 -52.05
C PRO A 203 -37.57 -18.49 -51.71
N ALA A 204 -36.72 -17.87 -50.88
CA ALA A 204 -36.14 -16.54 -51.16
C ALA A 204 -35.09 -16.16 -50.09
N HIS A 205 -34.01 -15.55 -50.57
CA HIS A 205 -32.72 -15.23 -49.95
C HIS A 205 -32.66 -13.67 -49.73
N PRO A 206 -31.52 -13.01 -49.45
CA PRO A 206 -30.66 -12.96 -48.25
C PRO A 206 -30.53 -11.54 -47.62
N ALA A 207 -29.83 -11.49 -46.48
CA ALA A 207 -28.82 -10.49 -46.03
C ALA A 207 -29.09 -8.97 -46.11
N ALA A 208 -28.85 -8.27 -44.99
CA ALA A 208 -27.74 -7.32 -44.84
C ALA A 208 -27.82 -6.53 -43.52
N ILE A 209 -26.70 -6.48 -42.80
CA ILE A 209 -26.36 -5.46 -41.79
C ILE A 209 -25.78 -4.26 -42.55
N PRO A 210 -26.04 -3.01 -42.10
CA PRO A 210 -24.90 -2.12 -41.92
C PRO A 210 -24.95 -1.23 -40.66
N GLN A 211 -23.74 -0.92 -40.20
CA GLN A 211 -23.38 -0.02 -39.11
C GLN A 211 -23.82 1.42 -39.35
N ALA A 212 -24.14 2.15 -38.28
CA ALA A 212 -24.22 3.61 -38.28
C ALA A 212 -23.24 4.21 -37.26
N ARG A 213 -22.44 5.13 -37.78
CA ARG A 213 -21.26 5.79 -37.23
C ARG A 213 -21.68 7.16 -36.67
N ALA A 214 -20.97 7.59 -35.63
CA ALA A 214 -20.64 8.98 -35.26
C ALA A 214 -21.77 10.03 -35.09
N GLY A 215 -21.73 10.69 -33.92
CA GLY A 215 -22.39 11.97 -33.70
C GLY A 215 -21.97 12.65 -32.39
N ARG A 216 -20.81 13.32 -32.38
CA ARG A 216 -20.59 14.54 -31.57
C ARG A 216 -20.98 15.72 -32.46
N PRO A 217 -21.71 16.72 -31.94
CA PRO A 217 -21.09 18.01 -31.56
C PRO A 217 -21.74 18.60 -30.28
N GLY A 218 -21.07 19.36 -29.41
CA GLY A 218 -20.59 20.72 -29.63
C GLY A 218 -21.04 21.61 -28.43
N PRO A 219 -20.45 22.79 -28.21
CA PRO A 219 -20.32 23.42 -26.88
C PRO A 219 -21.24 24.64 -26.65
N GLY A 220 -21.56 24.94 -25.38
CA GLY A 220 -22.13 26.22 -24.93
C GLY A 220 -21.45 26.63 -23.61
N ARG A 221 -20.55 27.61 -23.64
CA ARG A 221 -20.76 29.07 -23.48
C ARG A 221 -21.10 29.50 -22.04
N ASP A 222 -20.09 30.17 -21.47
CA ASP A 222 -20.13 31.41 -20.70
C ASP A 222 -21.27 31.67 -19.71
N SER A 223 -20.88 31.88 -18.46
CA SER A 223 -21.38 33.04 -17.70
C SER A 223 -20.34 33.49 -16.69
N ALA A 224 -19.83 34.69 -16.97
CA ALA A 224 -19.04 35.50 -16.07
C ALA A 224 -19.87 35.97 -14.87
N GLY A 225 -19.24 36.03 -13.69
CA GLY A 225 -19.78 36.66 -12.49
C GLY A 225 -18.65 37.19 -11.63
N ARG A 226 -18.28 38.45 -11.84
CA ARG A 226 -17.32 39.24 -11.05
C ARG A 226 -17.94 39.61 -9.69
N SER A 227 -17.11 39.74 -8.65
CA SER A 227 -16.95 40.96 -7.81
C SER A 227 -16.01 40.67 -6.62
N ARG A 228 -14.83 41.28 -6.58
CA ARG A 228 -14.42 42.44 -5.74
C ARG A 228 -14.43 42.12 -4.22
N SER A 229 -13.30 41.94 -3.53
CA SER A 229 -12.22 42.88 -3.13
C SER A 229 -12.63 43.97 -2.12
N LEU A 230 -11.97 43.94 -0.94
CA LEU A 230 -11.46 45.05 -0.07
C LEU A 230 -11.97 45.15 1.38
N GLY A 231 -11.02 45.40 2.29
CA GLY A 231 -11.17 45.90 3.68
C GLY A 231 -10.53 44.98 4.72
N ARG A 232 -9.22 45.04 5.05
CA ARG A 232 -8.53 45.97 5.98
C ARG A 232 -9.35 46.32 7.23
N ASP A 233 -8.92 45.86 8.41
CA ASP A 233 -8.40 46.74 9.49
C ASP A 233 -7.92 45.95 10.74
N LEU A 234 -6.66 46.20 11.12
CA LEU A 234 -6.11 46.23 12.50
C LEU A 234 -6.21 47.71 12.95
N PRO A 235 -6.04 48.15 14.24
CA PRO A 235 -5.36 47.51 15.40
C PRO A 235 -5.98 47.82 16.80
N GLY A 236 -5.35 47.34 17.91
CA GLY A 236 -5.50 47.87 19.28
C GLY A 236 -5.23 46.83 20.38
N ARG A 237 -4.03 46.74 21.01
CA ARG A 237 -3.53 47.43 22.23
C ARG A 237 -4.36 47.22 23.53
N ASP A 238 -3.78 46.51 24.50
CA ASP A 238 -3.44 46.98 25.88
C ASP A 238 -2.71 45.84 26.65
N ARG A 239 -1.44 45.99 27.12
CA ARG A 239 -0.95 46.55 28.42
C ARG A 239 -1.71 46.02 29.65
N ARG A 240 -1.13 45.07 30.41
CA ARG A 240 -0.35 45.22 31.69
C ARG A 240 -1.25 45.42 32.93
N PRO A 241 -0.81 45.16 34.18
CA PRO A 241 0.56 45.01 34.70
C PRO A 241 1.03 43.58 35.00
#